data_AF-A0A7Y1ZUJ5-F1
#
_entry.id   AF-A0A7Y1ZUJ5-F1
#
_cell.length_a   1.000
_cell.length_b   1.000
_cell.length_c   1.000
_cell.angle_alpha   90.00
_cell.angle_beta   90.00
_cell.angle_gamma   90.00
#
_symmetry.space_group_name_H-M   'P 1'
#
loop_
_entity.id
_entity.type
_entity.pdbx_description
1 polymer ?
#
loop_
_entity_poly.entity_id
_entity_poly.type
_entity_poly.pdbx_seq_one_letter_code
_entity_poly.pdbx_strand_id
1 'polypeptide(L)' 'MPNLAFNFDSNSTNVGTTTGTCPKCNAESEMERTMTTRQLRVFGIPIGGGRTSESVTCGACGKKSNAAEI' A
#
# COMPACT_ATOMS: atom_id res chain seq x y z
N MET A 1 21.39 -19.67 25.53
CA MET A 1 20.19 -18.80 25.61
C MET A 1 19.76 -18.49 24.18
N PRO A 2 18.55 -18.88 23.73
CA PRO A 2 18.12 -18.56 22.38
C PRO A 2 17.63 -17.10 22.35
N ASN A 3 18.34 -16.23 21.66
CA ASN A 3 17.79 -14.92 21.29
C ASN A 3 16.94 -15.11 20.03
N LEU A 4 15.73 -15.60 20.22
CA LEU A 4 14.67 -15.57 19.22
C LEU A 4 14.21 -14.12 19.08
N ALA A 5 14.94 -13.33 18.29
CA ALA A 5 14.45 -12.04 17.82
C ALA A 5 13.37 -12.30 16.77
N PHE A 6 12.13 -12.51 17.23
CA PHE A 6 10.97 -12.56 16.37
C PHE A 6 10.70 -11.16 15.80
N ASN A 7 11.32 -10.84 14.67
CA ASN A 7 10.92 -9.71 13.84
C ASN A 7 9.58 -10.06 13.18
N PHE A 8 8.48 -9.64 13.78
CA PHE A 8 7.17 -9.69 13.12
C PHE A 8 7.03 -8.47 12.22
N ASP A 9 7.44 -8.59 10.95
CA ASP A 9 7.05 -7.66 9.90
C ASP A 9 5.55 -7.89 9.62
N SER A 10 4.69 -7.09 10.25
CA SER A 10 3.27 -7.09 9.92
C SER A 10 3.10 -6.23 8.67
N ASN A 11 3.15 -6.87 7.50
CA ASN A 11 2.84 -6.26 6.23
C ASN A 11 1.36 -6.54 5.91
N SER A 12 0.49 -5.54 6.07
CA SER A 12 -0.90 -5.64 5.61
C SER A 12 -1.04 -4.95 4.26
N THR A 13 -1.33 -5.72 3.23
CA THR A 13 -1.69 -5.19 1.92
C THR A 13 -3.21 -5.17 1.80
N ASN A 14 -3.80 -3.99 1.70
CA ASN A 14 -5.21 -3.80 1.40
C ASN A 14 -5.33 -3.45 -0.08
N VAL A 15 -6.08 -4.25 -0.83
CA VAL A 15 -6.34 -4.03 -2.25
C VAL A 15 -7.80 -3.66 -2.40
N GLY A 16 -8.07 -2.48 -2.97
CA GLY A 16 -9.41 -2.00 -3.28
C GLY A 16 -9.47 -1.55 -4.74
N THR A 17 -10.66 -1.51 -5.30
CA THR A 17 -10.89 -0.95 -6.64
C THR A 17 -11.73 0.32 -6.52
N THR A 18 -11.36 1.35 -7.29
CA THR A 18 -12.13 2.60 -7.40
C THR A 18 -12.32 2.92 -8.86
N THR A 19 -13.53 3.23 -9.30
CA THR A 19 -13.77 3.75 -10.64
C THR A 19 -13.55 5.26 -10.67
N GLY A 20 -12.87 5.76 -11.70
CA GLY A 20 -12.71 7.19 -11.92
C GLY A 20 -11.88 7.50 -13.17
N THR A 21 -11.61 8.78 -13.39
CA THR A 21 -10.77 9.23 -14.49
C THR A 21 -9.31 9.14 -14.12
N CYS A 22 -8.52 8.38 -14.89
CA CYS A 22 -7.10 8.22 -14.61
C CYS A 22 -6.31 9.50 -14.93
N PRO A 23 -5.53 10.07 -13.99
CA PRO A 23 -4.78 11.29 -14.23
C PRO A 23 -3.65 11.15 -15.26
N LYS A 24 -3.19 9.92 -15.55
CA LYS A 24 -2.08 9.67 -16.50
C LYS A 24 -2.52 9.46 -17.94
N CYS A 25 -3.77 9.05 -18.18
CA CYS A 25 -4.29 8.76 -19.52
C CYS A 25 -5.65 9.38 -19.80
N ASN A 26 -6.23 10.09 -18.81
CA ASN A 26 -7.53 10.75 -18.86
C ASN A 26 -8.69 9.84 -19.31
N ALA A 27 -8.53 8.53 -19.13
CA ALA A 27 -9.53 7.53 -19.44
C ALA A 27 -10.29 7.16 -18.16
N GLU A 28 -11.61 7.04 -18.28
CA GLU A 28 -12.44 6.53 -17.19
C GLU A 28 -12.25 5.01 -17.09
N SER A 29 -11.82 4.53 -15.93
CA SER A 29 -11.49 3.11 -15.74
C SER A 29 -11.50 2.73 -14.27
N GLU A 30 -11.56 1.42 -14.02
CA GLU A 30 -11.27 0.86 -12.72
C GLU A 30 -9.79 1.04 -12.39
N MET A 31 -9.54 1.60 -11.20
CA MET A 31 -8.22 1.83 -10.66
C MET A 31 -8.03 0.96 -9.43
N GLU A 32 -7.05 0.06 -9.49
CA GLU A 32 -6.70 -0.83 -8.40
C GLU A 32 -5.78 -0.11 -7.41
N ARG A 33 -6.31 0.21 -6.23
CA ARG A 33 -5.60 0.81 -5.11
C ARG A 33 -4.98 -0.28 -4.25
N THR A 34 -3.66 -0.28 -4.15
CA THR A 34 -2.89 -1.14 -3.25
C THR A 34 -2.29 -0.29 -2.14
N MET A 35 -2.84 -0.42 -0.93
CA MET A 35 -2.32 0.19 0.29
C MET A 35 -1.51 -0.84 1.06
N THR A 36 -0.21 -0.61 1.18
CA THR A 36 0.70 -1.47 1.94
C THR A 36 1.09 -0.76 3.22
N THR A 37 0.68 -1.31 4.36
CA THR A 37 1.04 -0.78 5.68
C THR A 37 2.05 -1.71 6.32
N ARG A 38 3.27 -1.23 6.52
CA ARG A 38 4.30 -1.91 7.29
C ARG A 38 4.34 -1.37 8.70
N GLN A 39 3.99 -2.20 9.68
CA GLN A 39 4.24 -1.90 11.09
C GLN A 39 5.45 -2.67 11.59
N LEU A 40 6.45 -1.93 12.08
CA LEU A 40 7.55 -2.53 12.83
C LEU A 40 7.09 -2.77 14.28
N ARG A 41 7.38 -3.97 14.78
CA ARG A 41 7.15 -4.34 16.18
C ARG A 41 8.46 -4.82 16.79
N VAL A 42 8.76 -4.35 18.00
CA VAL A 42 9.91 -4.83 18.79
C VAL A 42 9.34 -5.41 20.09
N PHE A 43 9.62 -6.68 20.37
CA PHE A 43 9.03 -7.43 21.49
C PHE A 43 7.49 -7.37 21.54
N GLY A 44 6.83 -7.36 20.37
CA GLY A 44 5.36 -7.28 20.28
C GLY A 44 4.79 -5.87 20.50
N ILE A 45 5.61 -4.90 20.88
CA ILE A 45 5.20 -3.49 21.04
C ILE A 45 5.33 -2.80 19.68
N PRO A 46 4.27 -2.12 19.19
CA PRO A 46 4.37 -1.28 18.00
C PRO A 46 5.29 -0.09 18.32
N ILE A 47 6.46 -0.05 17.68
CA ILE A 47 7.31 1.13 17.71
C ILE A 47 6.75 2.08 16.65
N GLY A 48 6.17 3.20 17.11
CA GLY A 48 5.50 4.17 16.27
C GLY A 48 6.34 4.59 15.05
N GLY A 49 5.70 4.65 13.89
CA GLY A 49 6.37 4.94 12.60
C GLY A 49 6.10 3.89 11.52
N GLY A 50 4.89 3.33 11.47
CA GLY A 50 4.51 2.44 10.37
C GLY A 50 4.57 3.18 9.03
N ARG A 51 5.27 2.60 8.05
CA ARG A 51 5.32 3.17 6.69
C ARG A 51 4.10 2.65 5.94
N THR A 52 3.17 3.55 5.66
CA THR A 52 2.09 3.32 4.69
C THR A 52 2.60 3.70 3.30
N SER A 53 2.36 2.84 2.31
CA SER A 53 2.66 3.09 0.91
C SER A 53 1.43 2.77 0.12
N GLU A 54 0.86 3.77 -0.54
CA GLU A 54 -0.36 3.62 -1.33
C GLU A 54 -0.04 3.87 -2.80
N SER A 55 -0.32 2.87 -3.63
CA SER A 55 -0.13 2.92 -5.07
C SER A 55 -1.44 2.59 -5.76
N VAL A 56 -1.68 3.19 -6.92
CA VAL A 56 -2.90 3.00 -7.67
C VAL A 56 -2.56 2.70 -9.12
N THR A 57 -3.12 1.63 -9.66
CA THR A 57 -2.88 1.20 -11.03
C THR A 57 -4.15 1.42 -11.84
N CYS A 58 -4.06 2.16 -12.94
CA CYS A 58 -5.18 2.34 -13.85
C CYS A 58 -5.36 1.12 -14.77
N GLY A 59 -6.59 0.57 -14.83
CA GLY A 59 -6.93 -0.53 -15.73
C GLY A 59 -6.85 -0.17 -17.22
N ALA A 60 -7.21 1.06 -17.61
CA ALA A 60 -7.23 1.48 -19.01
C ALA A 60 -5.83 1.64 -19.63
N CYS A 61 -4.86 2.16 -18.87
CA CYS A 61 -3.51 2.42 -19.40
C CYS A 61 -2.39 1.66 -18.69
N GLY A 62 -2.70 0.85 -17.66
CA GLY A 62 -1.74 0.07 -16.89
C GLY A 62 -0.72 0.90 -16.10
N LYS A 63 -0.86 2.24 -16.08
CA LYS A 63 0.07 3.14 -15.40
C LYS A 63 -0.18 3.15 -13.90
N LYS A 64 0.91 3.09 -13.13
CA LYS A 64 0.90 3.26 -11.67
C LYS A 64 1.08 4.73 -11.31
N SER A 65 0.29 5.21 -10.36
CA SER A 65 0.37 6.53 -9.74
C SER A 65 0.41 6.37 -8.23
N ASN A 66 1.02 7.33 -7.52
CA ASN A 66 0.82 7.38 -6.08
C ASN A 66 -0.61 7.82 -5.79
N ALA A 67 -1.22 7.30 -4.72
CA ALA A 67 -2.59 7.70 -4.38
C ALA A 67 -2.76 9.19 -4.08
N ALA A 68 -1.67 9.88 -3.68
CA ALA A 68 -1.67 11.33 -3.50
C ALA A 68 -1.75 12.14 -4.82
N GLU A 69 -1.58 11.51 -5.98
CA GLU A 69 -1.65 12.14 -7.31
C GLU A 69 -3.04 12.03 -7.98
N ILE A 70 -4.04 11.48 -7.28
CA ILE A 70 -5.36 11.10 -7.83
C ILE A 70 -6.44 11.74 -6.98
#